data_AF-A0A962Z807-F1
#
_entry.id   AF-A0A962Z807-F1
#
_cell.length_a   1.000
_cell.length_b   1.000
_cell.length_c   1.000
_cell.angle_alpha   90.00
_cell.angle_beta   90.00
_cell.angle_gamma   90.00
#
_symmetry.space_group_name_H-M   'P 1'
#
loop_
_entity.id
_entity.type
_entity.pdbx_description
1 polymer ?
#
loop_
_entity_poly.entity_id
_entity_poly.type
_entity_poly.pdbx_seq_one_letter_code
_entity_poly.pdbx_strand_id
1 'polypeptide(L)'
;MTTTTRQLAEVADHVNELQKRILEVVFEPAARKRLRLFTAREAARWIGLSVPRLRDVCEQENLVPQEQRRMSSRGGLLLSAAQIGDIRRHMAKSSPRSMRYRPGRHTGETCQVIASMIFKGGTGKT
;
A
#
# COMPACT_ATOMS: atom_id res chain seq x y z
N MET A 1 18.37 48.51 13.71
CA MET A 1 17.22 47.76 13.15
C MET A 1 15.96 48.24 13.84
N THR A 2 14.88 48.51 13.12
CA THR A 2 13.61 48.96 13.71
C THR A 2 12.94 47.82 14.48
N THR A 3 12.20 48.15 15.54
CA THR A 3 11.51 47.18 16.42
C THR A 3 10.67 46.16 15.65
N THR A 4 10.03 46.59 14.56
CA THR A 4 9.23 45.75 13.67
C THR A 4 10.06 44.66 12.97
N THR A 5 11.28 44.97 12.51
CA THR A 5 12.14 43.96 11.86
C THR A 5 12.57 42.88 12.84
N ARG A 6 12.80 43.24 14.11
CA ARG A 6 13.15 42.28 15.17
C ARG A 6 11.98 41.35 15.48
N GLN A 7 10.76 41.89 15.58
CA GLN A 7 9.55 41.09 15.83
C GLN A 7 9.26 40.12 14.67
N LEU A 8 9.47 40.54 13.42
CA LEU A 8 9.32 39.65 12.25
C LEU A 8 10.33 38.51 12.25
N ALA A 9 11.58 38.78 12.63
CA ALA A 9 12.61 37.74 12.74
C ALA A 9 12.24 36.70 13.81
N GLU A 10 11.77 37.15 14.97
CA GLU A 10 11.35 36.28 16.06
C GLU A 10 10.15 35.39 15.68
N VAL A 11 9.18 35.92 14.94
CA VAL A 11 8.05 35.12 14.42
C VAL A 11 8.55 34.11 13.38
N ALA A 12 9.47 34.50 12.50
CA ALA A 12 10.03 33.60 11.50
C ALA A 12 10.77 32.42 12.14
N ASP A 13 11.54 32.67 13.21
CA ASP A 13 12.24 31.63 13.96
C ASP A 13 11.25 30.64 14.60
N HIS A 14 10.19 31.14 15.23
CA HIS A 14 9.13 30.30 15.81
C HIS A 14 8.41 29.43 14.75
N VAL A 15 8.09 30.00 13.59
CA VAL A 15 7.46 29.24 12.50
C VAL A 15 8.40 28.14 11.99
N ASN A 16 9.69 28.43 11.87
CA ASN A 16 10.69 27.46 11.42
C ASN A 16 10.84 26.30 12.42
N GLU A 17 10.86 26.59 13.73
CA GLU A 17 10.86 25.55 14.75
C GLU A 17 9.60 24.69 14.72
N LEU A 18 8.42 25.30 14.57
CA LEU A 18 7.16 24.56 14.46
C LEU A 18 7.13 23.69 13.20
N GLN A 19 7.61 24.18 12.07
CA GLN A 19 7.72 23.39 10.84
C GLN A 19 8.60 22.16 11.05
N LYS A 20 9.78 22.30 11.67
CA LYS A 20 10.66 21.17 11.96
C LYS A 20 9.96 20.09 12.79
N ARG A 21 9.27 20.48 13.87
CA ARG A 21 8.51 19.54 14.72
C ARG A 21 7.39 18.83 13.96
N ILE A 22 6.67 19.55 13.10
CA ILE A 22 5.63 18.94 12.25
C ILE A 22 6.25 17.92 11.30
N LEU A 23 7.37 18.26 10.65
CA LEU A 23 8.06 17.35 9.74
C LEU A 23 8.55 16.09 10.45
N GLU A 24 9.11 16.22 11.66
CA GLU A 24 9.51 15.07 12.49
C GLU A 24 8.34 14.12 12.75
N VAL A 25 7.17 14.66 13.12
CA VAL A 25 5.96 13.84 13.37
C VAL A 25 5.39 13.23 12.08
N VAL A 26 5.34 14.01 10.99
CA VAL A 26 4.75 13.58 9.71
C VAL A 26 5.61 12.52 9.01
N PHE A 27 6.93 12.63 9.13
CA PHE A 27 7.89 11.73 8.48
C PHE A 27 8.45 10.65 9.40
N GLU A 28 7.94 10.53 10.63
CA GLU A 28 8.25 9.44 11.54
C GLU A 28 8.09 8.08 10.83
N PRO A 29 9.15 7.26 10.70
CA PRO A 29 9.07 5.99 9.97
C PRO A 29 7.95 5.05 10.45
N ALA A 30 7.58 5.13 11.72
CA ALA A 30 6.49 4.37 12.31
C ALA A 30 5.08 4.85 11.86
N ALA A 31 4.95 6.08 11.38
CA ALA A 31 3.68 6.67 10.92
C ALA A 31 3.29 6.27 9.48
N ARG A 32 4.02 5.34 8.86
CA ARG A 32 3.68 4.86 7.51
C ARG A 32 2.30 4.21 7.51
N LYS A 33 1.38 4.80 6.73
CA LYS A 33 0.06 4.23 6.48
C LYS A 33 0.22 2.82 5.92
N ARG A 34 -0.32 1.83 6.63
CA ARG A 34 -0.39 0.44 6.16
C ARG A 34 -1.81 0.14 5.73
N LEU A 35 -1.94 -0.64 4.67
CA LEU A 35 -3.22 -1.24 4.34
C LEU A 35 -3.60 -2.22 5.44
N ARG A 36 -4.90 -2.29 5.75
CA ARG A 36 -5.43 -3.37 6.58
C ARG A 36 -5.16 -4.72 5.94
N LEU A 37 -5.27 -5.77 6.75
CA LEU A 37 -5.33 -7.13 6.21
C LEU A 37 -6.68 -7.36 5.50
N PHE A 38 -6.63 -8.22 4.49
CA PHE A 38 -7.77 -8.60 3.66
C PHE A 38 -8.22 -10.00 4.02
N THR A 39 -9.54 -10.21 4.01
CA THR A 39 -10.10 -11.54 4.21
C THR A 39 -9.84 -12.42 2.98
N ALA A 40 -9.84 -13.74 3.17
CA ALA A 40 -9.76 -14.69 2.06
C ALA A 40 -10.81 -14.44 0.97
N ARG A 41 -12.02 -13.96 1.33
CA ARG A 41 -13.08 -13.62 0.38
C ARG A 41 -12.71 -12.44 -0.52
N GLU A 42 -12.13 -11.40 0.07
CA GLU A 42 -11.68 -10.21 -0.67
C GLU A 42 -10.51 -10.54 -1.58
N ALA A 43 -9.51 -11.24 -1.05
CA ALA A 43 -8.35 -11.67 -1.82
C ALA A 43 -8.77 -12.57 -3.00
N ALA A 44 -9.64 -13.56 -2.76
CA ALA A 44 -10.13 -14.46 -3.81
C ALA A 44 -10.84 -13.68 -4.93
N ARG A 45 -11.68 -12.69 -4.58
CA ARG A 45 -12.36 -11.82 -5.54
C ARG A 45 -11.36 -11.03 -6.40
N TRP A 46 -10.32 -10.44 -5.81
CA TRP A 46 -9.35 -9.64 -6.55
C TRP A 46 -8.38 -10.47 -7.38
N ILE A 47 -8.07 -11.69 -6.98
CA ILE A 47 -7.21 -12.60 -7.75
C ILE A 47 -8.02 -13.31 -8.85
N GLY A 48 -9.35 -13.42 -8.69
CA GLY A 48 -10.21 -14.17 -9.61
C GLY A 48 -10.17 -15.67 -9.35
N LEU A 49 -10.10 -16.07 -8.08
CA LEU A 49 -10.13 -17.45 -7.58
C LEU A 49 -11.39 -17.70 -6.75
N SER A 50 -11.75 -18.96 -6.56
CA SER A 50 -12.67 -19.35 -5.49
C SER A 50 -11.94 -19.32 -4.15
N VAL A 51 -12.69 -19.11 -3.05
CA VAL A 51 -12.11 -19.11 -1.70
C VAL A 51 -11.45 -20.44 -1.34
N PRO A 52 -12.02 -21.64 -1.67
CA PRO A 52 -11.34 -22.90 -1.44
C PRO A 52 -10.02 -22.99 -2.20
N ARG A 53 -10.01 -22.67 -3.50
CA ARG A 53 -8.79 -22.72 -4.32
C ARG A 53 -7.68 -21.80 -3.78
N LEU A 54 -8.06 -20.63 -3.28
CA LEU A 54 -7.11 -19.72 -2.63
C LEU A 54 -6.47 -20.35 -1.39
N ARG A 55 -7.25 -21.06 -0.57
CA ARG A 55 -6.73 -21.74 0.63
C ARG A 55 -5.78 -22.86 0.25
N ASP A 56 -6.17 -23.69 -0.72
CA ASP A 56 -5.33 -24.79 -1.20
C ASP A 56 -3.96 -24.28 -1.67
N VAL A 57 -3.94 -23.20 -2.45
CA VAL A 57 -2.69 -22.58 -2.92
C VAL A 57 -1.87 -22.03 -1.76
N CYS A 58 -2.50 -21.37 -0.78
CA CYS A 58 -1.78 -20.87 0.40
C CYS A 58 -1.18 -22.01 1.24
N GLU A 59 -1.83 -23.18 1.28
CA GLU A 59 -1.37 -24.35 2.03
C GLU A 59 -0.23 -25.09 1.33
N GLN A 60 -0.40 -25.40 0.05
CA GLN A 60 0.57 -26.17 -0.74
C GLN A 60 1.91 -25.44 -0.88
N GLU A 61 1.86 -24.12 -1.05
CA GLU A 61 3.03 -23.31 -1.38
C GLU A 61 3.62 -22.59 -0.16
N ASN A 62 3.05 -22.81 1.03
CA ASN A 62 3.43 -22.16 2.29
C ASN A 62 3.56 -20.63 2.18
N LEU A 63 2.71 -20.00 1.35
CA LEU A 63 2.76 -18.56 1.02
C LEU A 63 2.27 -17.66 2.16
N VAL A 64 1.67 -18.25 3.19
CA VAL A 64 1.18 -17.56 4.37
C VAL A 64 1.58 -18.33 5.62
N PRO A 65 2.15 -17.67 6.64
CA PRO A 65 2.48 -18.29 7.90
C PRO A 65 1.27 -18.99 8.54
N GLN A 66 1.51 -20.08 9.25
CA GLN A 66 0.42 -20.89 9.80
C GLN A 66 -0.38 -20.15 10.89
N GLU A 67 0.30 -19.31 11.66
CA GLU A 67 -0.24 -18.44 12.70
C GLU A 67 -1.22 -17.40 12.13
N GLN A 68 -1.00 -16.92 10.91
CA GLN A 68 -1.87 -15.96 10.22
C GLN A 68 -3.23 -16.57 9.84
N ARG A 69 -3.34 -17.90 9.81
CA ARG A 69 -4.60 -18.60 9.55
C ARG A 69 -5.58 -18.51 10.73
N ARG A 70 -5.11 -18.12 11.92
CA ARG A 70 -5.92 -18.02 13.15
C ARG A 70 -6.24 -16.58 13.59
N MET A 71 -5.83 -15.56 12.81
CA MET A 71 -5.86 -14.16 13.24
C MET A 71 -7.22 -13.45 13.16
N SER A 72 -8.23 -13.99 12.48
CA SER A 72 -9.59 -13.45 12.57
C SER A 72 -10.30 -13.97 13.82
N SER A 73 -11.17 -13.15 14.42
CA SER A 73 -12.06 -13.52 15.53
C SER A 73 -12.93 -14.76 15.29
N ARG A 74 -13.02 -15.26 14.05
CA ARG A 74 -13.67 -16.53 13.67
C ARG A 74 -12.72 -17.54 13.00
N GLY A 75 -11.40 -17.42 13.18
CA GLY A 75 -10.40 -18.34 12.63
C GLY A 75 -10.20 -18.23 11.10
N GLY A 76 -10.54 -17.09 10.52
CA GLY A 76 -10.38 -16.84 9.08
C GLY A 76 -8.97 -16.39 8.67
N LEU A 77 -8.51 -16.87 7.51
CA LEU A 77 -7.29 -16.44 6.84
C LEU A 77 -7.32 -14.93 6.51
N LEU A 78 -6.30 -14.22 7.00
CA LEU A 78 -6.06 -12.80 6.74
C LEU A 78 -4.76 -12.60 5.96
N LEU A 79 -4.82 -11.80 4.90
CA LEU A 79 -3.75 -11.62 3.91
C LEU A 79 -3.33 -10.16 3.81
N SER A 80 -2.03 -9.91 3.77
CA SER A 80 -1.48 -8.59 3.40
C SER A 80 -1.52 -8.37 1.89
N ALA A 81 -1.41 -7.12 1.44
CA ALA A 81 -1.27 -6.79 0.02
C ALA A 81 -0.05 -7.48 -0.62
N ALA A 82 1.06 -7.62 0.13
CA ALA A 82 2.27 -8.31 -0.34
C ALA A 82 1.99 -9.79 -0.62
N GLN A 83 1.33 -10.48 0.32
CA GLN A 83 0.95 -11.90 0.17
C GLN A 83 -0.01 -12.12 -1.01
N ILE A 84 -0.96 -11.22 -1.23
CA ILE A 84 -1.82 -11.26 -2.43
C ILE A 84 -0.97 -11.16 -3.71
N GLY A 85 0.06 -10.31 -3.70
CA GLY A 85 1.04 -10.19 -4.78
C GLY A 85 1.89 -11.45 -5.01
N ASP A 86 2.32 -12.12 -3.93
CA ASP A 86 3.04 -13.40 -4.00
C ASP A 86 2.19 -14.50 -4.62
N ILE A 87 0.93 -14.61 -4.17
CA ILE A 87 -0.02 -15.58 -4.73
C ILE A 87 -0.24 -15.31 -6.23
N ARG A 88 -0.41 -14.05 -6.62
CA ARG A 88 -0.51 -13.64 -8.04
C ARG A 88 0.73 -14.05 -8.84
N ARG A 89 1.93 -13.84 -8.30
CA ARG A 89 3.20 -14.26 -8.93
C ARG A 89 3.29 -15.77 -9.08
N HIS A 90 2.95 -16.52 -8.04
CA HIS A 90 2.94 -17.98 -8.08
C HIS A 90 1.97 -18.48 -9.16
N MET A 91 0.71 -18.00 -9.14
CA MET A 91 -0.31 -18.38 -10.14
C MET A 91 0.10 -18.02 -11.58
N ALA A 92 0.82 -16.92 -11.78
CA ALA A 92 1.31 -16.53 -13.09
C ALA A 92 2.42 -17.44 -13.64
N LYS A 93 3.18 -18.14 -12.78
CA LYS A 93 4.21 -19.10 -13.22
C LYS A 93 3.61 -20.40 -13.73
N SER A 94 2.53 -20.87 -13.10
CA SER A 94 1.91 -22.18 -13.39
C SER A 94 0.74 -22.10 -14.36
N SER A 95 0.17 -20.92 -14.61
CA SER A 95 -1.00 -20.78 -15.48
C SER A 95 -0.64 -20.42 -16.93
N PRO A 96 -1.28 -21.06 -17.93
CA PRO A 96 -1.24 -20.62 -19.32
C PRO A 96 -1.78 -19.19 -19.52
N ARG A 97 -2.58 -18.69 -18.56
CA ARG A 97 -3.13 -17.33 -18.55
C ARG A 97 -2.38 -16.45 -17.56
N SER A 98 -1.05 -16.46 -17.62
CA SER A 98 -0.16 -15.73 -16.69
C SER A 98 -0.50 -14.23 -16.57
N MET A 99 -0.86 -13.60 -17.70
CA MET A 99 -1.30 -12.20 -17.79
C MET A 99 -2.52 -11.88 -16.92
N ARG A 100 -3.41 -12.85 -16.69
CA ARG A 100 -4.59 -12.67 -15.83
C ARG A 100 -4.19 -12.43 -14.37
N TYR A 101 -3.11 -13.05 -13.92
CA TYR A 101 -2.65 -12.98 -12.53
C TYR A 101 -1.64 -11.86 -12.30
N ARG A 102 -0.93 -11.42 -13.36
CA ARG A 102 0.01 -10.30 -13.31
C ARG A 102 -0.41 -9.18 -14.27
N PRO A 103 -1.48 -8.44 -13.97
CA PRO A 103 -1.78 -7.22 -14.71
C PRO A 103 -0.69 -6.18 -14.43
N GLY A 104 -0.21 -5.52 -15.48
CA GLY A 104 0.80 -4.47 -15.38
C GLY A 104 1.81 -4.55 -16.51
N ARG A 105 2.86 -3.74 -16.41
CA ARG A 105 3.89 -3.63 -17.44
C ARG A 105 4.76 -4.88 -17.50
N HIS A 106 5.06 -5.34 -18.72
CA HIS A 106 6.00 -6.42 -19.00
C HIS A 106 7.33 -5.91 -19.58
N THR A 107 8.35 -6.77 -19.51
CA THR A 107 9.64 -6.49 -20.13
C THR A 107 9.46 -6.28 -21.64
N GLY A 108 9.99 -5.18 -22.16
CA GLY A 108 9.88 -4.79 -23.57
C GLY A 108 8.76 -3.79 -23.88
N GLU A 109 7.84 -3.53 -22.95
CA GLU A 109 6.79 -2.54 -23.17
C GLU A 109 7.28 -1.10 -22.92
N THR A 110 6.75 -0.15 -23.68
CA THR A 110 7.06 1.28 -23.54
C THR A 110 6.59 1.83 -22.19
N CYS A 111 7.27 2.86 -21.69
CA CYS A 111 6.82 3.56 -20.48
C CYS A 111 5.48 4.27 -20.74
N GLN A 112 4.49 4.06 -19.88
CA GLN A 112 3.26 4.83 -19.91
C GLN A 112 3.40 6.05 -19.00
N VAL A 113 3.25 7.25 -19.56
CA VAL A 113 3.30 8.50 -18.81
C VAL A 113 1.87 8.93 -18.48
N ILE A 114 1.54 8.98 -17.19
CA ILE A 114 0.27 9.50 -16.69
C ILE A 114 0.56 10.86 -16.06
N ALA A 115 0.12 11.94 -16.70
CA ALA A 115 0.21 13.29 -16.16
C ALA A 115 -1.11 13.66 -15.48
N SER A 116 -1.06 13.93 -14.18
CA SER A 116 -2.19 14.44 -13.42
C SER A 116 -1.90 15.88 -13.02
N MET A 117 -2.76 16.82 -13.44
CA MET A 117 -2.68 18.22 -13.02
C MET A 117 -3.76 18.53 -12.00
N ILE A 118 -3.38 19.21 -10.92
CA ILE A 118 -4.30 19.70 -9.89
C ILE A 118 -4.49 21.20 -10.10
N PHE A 119 -5.59 21.59 -10.75
CA PHE A 119 -5.91 23.02 -10.97
C PHE A 119 -6.66 23.65 -9.79
N LYS A 120 -7.23 22.84 -8.88
CA LYS A 120 -7.96 23.31 -7.70
C LYS A 120 -7.75 22.36 -6.52
N GLY A 121 -7.25 22.91 -5.40
CA GLY A 121 -7.07 22.17 -4.14
C GLY A 121 -8.39 21.59 -3.64
N GLY A 122 -8.35 20.36 -3.12
CA GLY A 122 -9.51 19.69 -2.52
C GLY A 122 -10.32 18.76 -3.43
N THR A 123 -9.94 18.57 -4.70
CA THR A 123 -10.68 17.70 -5.65
C THR A 123 -10.25 16.22 -5.63
N GLY A 124 -9.63 15.75 -4.55
CA GLY A 124 -9.42 14.31 -4.28
C GLY A 124 -8.60 13.55 -5.32
N LYS A 125 -7.54 14.16 -5.87
CA LYS A 125 -6.63 13.53 -6.86
C LYS A 125 -5.39 12.88 -6.23
N THR A 126 -5.25 13.01 -4.92
CA THR A 126 -4.14 12.49 -4.11
C THR A 126 -4.66 11.48 -3.09
#